data_AF-A0A1C6G8Y7-F1
#
_entry.id   AF-A0A1C6G8Y7-F1
#
_cell.length_a   1.000
_cell.length_b   1.000
_cell.length_c   1.000
_cell.angle_alpha   90.00
_cell.angle_beta   90.00
_cell.angle_gamma   90.00
#
_symmetry.space_group_name_H-M   'P 1'
#
loop_
_entity.id
_entity.type
_entity.pdbx_description
1 polymer ?
#
loop_
_entity_poly.entity_id
_entity_poly.type
_entity_poly.pdbx_seq_one_letter_code
_entity_poly.pdbx_strand_id
1 'polypeptide(L)'
;MKEEVYTAPANFKRGKLIVGSYKVSDLIIIGVGVFIAIGGILLSVFTLEGIGRYFGMALFLFIGMVAWFITISFPAYHNMLGFLLEMYDYLIAQKVYPFEGVIHYDEEKNREETGERRYSWEEKDI
;
A
#
# COMPACT_ATOMS: atom_id res chain seq x y z
N MET A 1 -5.91 5.63 37.63
CA MET A 1 -5.74 4.65 36.54
C MET A 1 -4.43 4.97 35.85
N LYS A 2 -3.53 3.99 35.67
CA LYS A 2 -2.28 4.21 34.92
C LYS A 2 -2.62 4.24 33.44
N GLU A 3 -2.32 5.36 32.78
CA GLU A 3 -2.42 5.43 31.32
C GLU A 3 -1.29 4.60 30.72
N GLU A 4 -1.61 3.46 30.13
CA GLU A 4 -0.66 2.71 29.33
C GLU A 4 -0.62 3.31 27.93
N VAL A 5 0.38 4.17 27.71
CA VAL A 5 0.67 4.76 26.41
C VAL A 5 1.21 3.65 25.51
N TYR A 6 0.39 3.17 24.57
CA TYR A 6 0.81 2.30 23.48
C TYR A 6 1.66 3.10 22.48
N THR A 7 2.87 3.45 22.86
CA THR A 7 3.84 4.04 21.94
C THR A 7 4.37 2.93 21.04
N ALA A 8 3.86 2.83 19.82
CA ALA A 8 4.47 1.98 18.80
C ALA A 8 5.97 2.31 18.72
N PRO A 9 6.87 1.31 18.76
CA PRO A 9 8.30 1.58 18.84
C PRO A 9 8.74 2.37 17.59
N ALA A 10 9.55 3.41 17.79
CA ALA A 10 10.02 4.32 16.74
C ALA A 10 10.71 3.62 15.54
N ASN A 11 11.09 2.35 15.71
CA ASN A 11 11.75 1.54 14.69
C ASN A 11 10.80 0.62 13.88
N PHE A 12 9.48 0.66 14.06
CA PHE A 12 8.56 -0.27 13.38
C PHE A 12 8.57 -0.16 11.84
N LYS A 13 9.05 0.95 11.27
CA LYS A 13 9.09 1.19 9.82
C LYS A 13 10.50 1.15 9.20
N ARG A 14 11.57 0.96 10.00
CA ARG A 14 12.94 1.34 9.59
C ARG A 14 13.71 0.30 8.76
N GLY A 15 13.11 -0.84 8.38
CA GLY A 15 13.83 -1.93 7.70
C GLY A 15 13.22 -2.48 6.42
N LYS A 16 12.07 -1.96 5.96
CA LYS A 16 11.34 -2.56 4.82
C LYS A 16 11.77 -2.03 3.45
N LEU A 17 12.45 -0.88 3.41
CA LEU A 17 12.78 -0.14 2.20
C LEU A 17 14.30 -0.02 2.03
N ILE A 18 14.80 -0.47 0.89
CA ILE A 18 16.19 -0.30 0.46
C ILE A 18 16.32 1.13 -0.09
N VAL A 19 17.32 1.87 0.39
CA VAL A 19 17.55 3.30 0.06
C VAL A 19 16.38 4.23 0.46
N GLY A 20 15.46 3.75 1.31
CA GLY A 20 14.30 4.55 1.76
C GLY A 20 13.19 4.73 0.71
N SER A 21 13.38 4.21 -0.51
CA SER A 21 12.43 4.39 -1.63
C SER A 21 12.01 3.10 -2.33
N TYR A 22 12.83 2.04 -2.33
CA TYR A 22 12.54 0.82 -3.09
C TYR A 22 12.30 -0.38 -2.19
N LYS A 23 11.26 -1.19 -2.48
CA LYS A 23 11.15 -2.53 -1.89
C LYS A 23 12.09 -3.48 -2.64
N VAL A 24 12.44 -4.61 -2.01
CA VAL A 24 13.22 -5.68 -2.66
C VAL A 24 12.55 -6.14 -3.96
N SER A 25 11.21 -6.22 -3.99
CA SER A 25 10.42 -6.54 -5.17
C SER A 25 10.69 -5.59 -6.34
N ASP A 26 10.78 -4.30 -6.07
CA ASP A 26 10.95 -3.27 -7.09
C ASP A 26 12.34 -3.35 -7.71
N LEU A 27 13.35 -3.68 -6.88
CA LEU A 27 14.72 -3.91 -7.32
C LEU A 27 14.84 -5.13 -8.24
N ILE A 28 14.09 -6.20 -7.95
CA ILE A 28 14.04 -7.39 -8.81
C ILE A 28 13.39 -7.04 -10.16
N ILE A 29 12.29 -6.29 -10.15
CA ILE A 29 11.59 -5.89 -11.39
C ILE A 29 12.49 -5.02 -12.27
N ILE A 30 13.14 -4.01 -11.69
CA ILE A 30 14.10 -3.17 -12.41
C ILE A 30 15.28 -4.01 -12.91
N GLY A 31 15.87 -4.85 -12.05
CA GLY A 31 17.03 -5.66 -12.41
C GLY A 31 16.75 -6.61 -13.58
N VAL A 32 15.64 -7.34 -13.52
CA VAL A 32 15.22 -8.26 -14.59
C VAL A 32 14.82 -7.48 -15.84
N GLY A 33 14.08 -6.38 -15.71
CA GLY A 33 13.66 -5.55 -16.84
C GLY A 33 14.85 -4.95 -17.60
N VAL A 34 15.85 -4.43 -16.88
CA VAL A 34 17.09 -3.90 -17.46
C VAL A 34 17.91 -5.01 -18.11
N PHE A 35 18.02 -6.18 -17.45
CA PHE A 35 18.74 -7.32 -18.02
C PHE A 35 18.12 -7.78 -19.35
N ILE A 36 16.80 -7.91 -19.42
CA ILE A 36 16.07 -8.28 -20.63
C ILE A 36 16.22 -7.19 -21.71
N ALA A 37 16.11 -5.91 -21.34
CA ALA A 37 16.25 -4.80 -22.28
C ALA A 37 17.64 -4.78 -22.91
N ILE A 38 18.70 -4.85 -22.11
CA ILE A 38 20.09 -4.84 -22.59
C ILE A 38 20.37 -6.11 -23.42
N GLY A 39 20.02 -7.29 -22.89
CA GLY A 39 20.24 -8.56 -23.59
C GLY A 39 19.51 -8.62 -24.94
N GLY A 40 18.25 -8.15 -24.98
CA GLY A 40 17.47 -8.10 -26.21
C GLY A 40 17.96 -7.06 -27.21
N ILE A 41 18.46 -5.91 -26.75
CA ILE A 41 19.11 -4.92 -27.63
C ILE A 41 20.37 -5.52 -28.24
N LEU A 42 21.22 -6.17 -27.44
CA LEU A 42 22.44 -6.82 -27.95
C LEU A 42 22.10 -7.90 -28.97
N LEU A 43 21.13 -8.76 -28.66
CA LEU A 43 20.65 -9.78 -29.58
C LEU A 43 20.15 -9.16 -30.89
N SER A 44 19.42 -8.04 -30.81
CA SER A 44 18.92 -7.33 -31.99
C SER A 44 20.04 -6.73 -32.85
N VAL A 45 21.13 -6.28 -32.24
CA VAL A 45 22.28 -5.72 -32.97
C VAL A 45 23.08 -6.81 -33.67
N PHE A 46 23.23 -7.99 -33.05
CA PHE A 46 24.08 -9.05 -33.58
C PHE A 46 23.37 -10.05 -34.52
N THR A 47 22.03 -10.14 -34.48
CA THR A 47 21.28 -11.17 -35.23
C THR A 47 20.41 -10.61 -36.35
N LEU A 48 19.93 -9.37 -36.24
CA LEU A 48 18.99 -8.77 -37.18
C LEU A 48 19.69 -7.74 -38.07
N GLU A 49 19.25 -7.68 -39.33
CA GLU A 49 19.73 -6.71 -40.32
C GLU A 49 18.58 -5.82 -40.82
N GLY A 50 18.93 -4.64 -41.37
CA GLY A 50 17.96 -3.70 -41.93
C GLY A 50 16.94 -3.19 -40.91
N ILE A 51 15.66 -3.13 -41.32
CA ILE A 51 14.57 -2.58 -40.51
C ILE A 51 14.28 -3.41 -39.25
N GLY A 52 14.52 -4.73 -39.31
CA GLY A 52 14.27 -5.64 -38.20
C GLY A 52 15.13 -5.33 -36.98
N ARG A 53 16.37 -4.87 -37.18
CA ARG A 53 17.26 -4.44 -36.11
C ARG A 53 16.69 -3.27 -35.33
N TYR A 54 16.27 -2.22 -36.04
CA TYR A 54 15.72 -1.02 -35.39
C TYR A 54 14.43 -1.32 -34.64
N PHE A 55 13.57 -2.17 -35.22
CA PHE A 55 12.34 -2.62 -34.56
C PHE A 55 12.63 -3.43 -33.29
N GLY A 56 13.56 -4.39 -33.35
CA GLY A 56 13.98 -5.18 -32.19
C GLY A 56 14.54 -4.31 -31.08
N MET A 57 15.42 -3.36 -31.40
CA MET A 57 15.96 -2.40 -30.44
C MET A 57 14.84 -1.56 -29.80
N ALA A 58 13.90 -1.03 -30.60
CA ALA A 58 12.78 -0.26 -30.07
C ALA A 58 11.89 -1.07 -29.13
N LEU A 59 11.61 -2.34 -29.47
CA LEU A 59 10.79 -3.23 -28.65
C LEU A 59 11.44 -3.51 -27.28
N PHE A 60 12.72 -3.86 -27.24
CA PHE A 60 13.40 -4.16 -25.98
C PHE A 60 13.63 -2.91 -25.13
N LEU A 61 13.84 -1.76 -25.76
CA LEU A 61 13.91 -0.47 -25.06
C LEU A 61 12.54 -0.11 -24.46
N PHE A 62 11.44 -0.37 -25.17
CA PHE A 62 10.09 -0.21 -24.65
C PHE A 62 9.84 -1.10 -23.43
N ILE A 63 10.26 -2.37 -23.45
CA ILE A 63 10.15 -3.28 -22.30
C ILE A 63 10.89 -2.71 -21.08
N GLY A 64 12.12 -2.20 -21.28
CA GLY A 64 12.89 -1.55 -20.22
C GLY A 64 12.19 -0.30 -19.67
N MET A 65 11.60 0.51 -20.54
CA MET A 65 10.83 1.70 -20.15
C MET A 65 9.58 1.35 -19.34
N VAL A 66 8.87 0.27 -19.68
CA VAL A 66 7.71 -0.21 -18.91
C VAL A 66 8.14 -0.68 -17.52
N ALA A 67 9.23 -1.44 -17.41
CA ALA A 67 9.76 -1.88 -16.12
C ALA A 67 10.16 -0.69 -15.23
N TRP A 68 10.77 0.34 -15.82
CA TRP A 68 11.09 1.59 -15.13
C TRP A 68 9.83 2.37 -14.71
N PHE A 69 8.84 2.49 -15.61
CA PHE A 69 7.60 3.21 -15.35
C PHE A 69 6.79 2.58 -14.21
N ILE A 70 6.73 1.25 -14.14
CA ILE A 70 5.99 0.54 -13.08
C ILE A 70 6.65 0.74 -11.69
N THR A 71 7.96 1.00 -11.67
CA THR A 71 8.75 1.10 -10.43
C THR A 71 9.06 2.53 -10.01
N ILE A 72 8.62 3.53 -10.77
CA ILE A 72 8.70 4.93 -10.36
C ILE A 72 7.86 5.19 -9.11
N SER A 73 8.36 6.05 -8.21
CA SER A 73 7.59 6.53 -7.07
C SER A 73 6.41 7.38 -7.56
N PHE A 74 5.21 7.09 -7.07
CA PHE A 74 3.99 7.78 -7.42
C PHE A 74 3.38 8.43 -6.17
N PRO A 75 2.88 9.68 -6.22
CA PRO A 75 2.34 10.35 -5.04
C PRO A 75 1.25 9.53 -4.35
N ALA A 76 1.24 9.52 -3.01
CA ALA A 76 0.36 8.70 -2.15
C ALA A 76 0.57 7.17 -2.20
N TYR A 77 1.35 6.64 -3.13
CA TYR A 77 1.66 5.21 -3.25
C TYR A 77 3.17 4.96 -3.15
N HIS A 78 3.54 3.71 -2.90
CA HIS A 78 4.96 3.33 -2.86
C HIS A 78 5.61 3.40 -4.25
N ASN A 79 4.86 2.94 -5.26
CA ASN A 79 5.23 2.89 -6.67
C ASN A 79 3.97 2.85 -7.55
N MET A 80 4.16 3.04 -8.86
CA MET A 80 3.09 2.94 -9.85
C MET A 80 2.42 1.54 -9.83
N LEU A 81 3.17 0.47 -9.57
CA LEU A 81 2.62 -0.87 -9.40
C LEU A 81 1.56 -0.95 -8.28
N GLY A 82 1.87 -0.36 -7.13
CA GLY A 82 0.96 -0.34 -5.98
C GLY A 82 -0.31 0.44 -6.27
N PHE A 83 -0.21 1.55 -7.00
CA PHE A 83 -1.38 2.27 -7.48
C PHE A 83 -2.24 1.41 -8.42
N LEU A 84 -1.63 0.73 -9.38
CA LEU A 84 -2.33 -0.14 -10.33
C LEU A 84 -3.04 -1.31 -9.65
N LEU A 85 -2.40 -1.92 -8.65
CA LEU A 85 -2.98 -3.01 -7.84
C LEU A 85 -4.18 -2.52 -7.02
N GLU A 86 -4.03 -1.40 -6.31
CA GLU A 86 -5.14 -0.83 -5.52
C GLU A 86 -6.32 -0.44 -6.41
N MET A 87 -6.04 0.14 -7.58
CA MET A 87 -7.07 0.47 -8.56
C MET A 87 -7.77 -0.79 -9.09
N TYR A 88 -7.02 -1.85 -9.38
CA TYR A 88 -7.57 -3.14 -9.80
C TYR A 88 -8.48 -3.74 -8.72
N ASP A 89 -8.01 -3.77 -7.47
CA ASP A 89 -8.77 -4.27 -6.32
C ASP A 89 -10.05 -3.44 -6.12
N TYR A 90 -9.95 -2.11 -6.22
CA TYR A 90 -11.10 -1.20 -6.10
C TYR A 90 -12.18 -1.41 -7.18
N LEU A 91 -11.77 -1.79 -8.39
CA LEU A 91 -12.69 -2.04 -9.51
C LEU A 91 -13.43 -3.37 -9.36
N ILE A 92 -12.80 -4.38 -8.75
CA ILE A 92 -13.37 -5.73 -8.61
C ILE A 92 -14.08 -5.92 -7.27
N ALA A 93 -13.66 -5.20 -6.23
CA ALA A 93 -14.25 -5.31 -4.92
C ALA A 93 -15.77 -5.00 -4.95
N GLN A 94 -16.56 -5.94 -4.44
CA GLN A 94 -17.97 -5.69 -4.14
C GLN A 94 -18.05 -4.72 -2.97
N LYS A 95 -18.54 -3.51 -3.25
CA LYS A 95 -18.63 -2.45 -2.27
C LYS A 95 -19.91 -2.61 -1.47
N VAL A 96 -19.78 -3.14 -0.26
CA VAL A 96 -20.82 -3.03 0.76
C VAL A 96 -20.48 -1.79 1.57
N TYR A 97 -21.29 -0.75 1.42
CA TYR A 97 -21.20 0.45 2.25
C TYR A 97 -22.22 0.31 3.38
N PRO A 98 -21.85 -0.23 4.56
CA PRO A 98 -22.73 -0.17 5.70
C PRO A 98 -22.96 1.31 6.04
N PHE A 99 -24.20 1.77 5.91
CA PHE A 99 -24.59 3.08 6.39
C PHE A 99 -24.65 3.01 7.91
N GLU A 100 -23.54 3.33 8.56
CA GLU A 100 -23.55 3.72 9.97
C GLU A 100 -24.15 5.11 10.02
N GLY A 101 -25.47 5.19 10.26
CA GLY A 101 -26.15 6.47 10.39
C GLY A 101 -25.49 7.36 11.44
N VAL A 102 -25.79 8.66 11.40
CA VAL A 102 -25.35 9.58 12.45
C VAL A 102 -26.06 9.19 13.75
N ILE A 103 -25.32 8.56 14.67
CA ILE A 103 -25.79 8.38 16.05
C ILE A 103 -25.78 9.76 16.67
N HIS A 104 -26.95 10.40 16.73
CA HIS A 104 -27.15 11.51 17.65
C HIS A 104 -27.07 10.90 19.06
N TYR A 105 -25.97 11.18 19.75
CA TYR A 105 -25.83 10.88 21.17
C TYR A 105 -26.86 11.74 21.91
N ASP A 106 -28.07 11.23 22.05
CA ASP A 106 -29.06 11.82 22.93
C ASP A 106 -28.70 11.35 24.34
N GLU A 107 -27.96 12.20 25.07
CA GLU A 107 -27.43 11.91 26.41
C GLU A 107 -28.53 11.50 27.40
N GLU A 108 -29.78 11.89 27.15
CA GLU A 108 -30.92 11.56 28.00
C GLU A 108 -31.32 10.07 27.92
N LYS A 109 -31.21 9.43 26.74
CA LYS A 109 -31.62 8.03 26.56
C LYS A 109 -30.60 7.03 27.12
N ASN A 110 -29.31 7.39 27.14
CA ASN A 110 -28.26 6.54 27.72
C ASN A 110 -28.34 6.46 29.26
N ARG A 111 -28.90 7.47 29.95
CA ARG A 111 -29.09 7.41 31.41
C ARG A 111 -30.16 6.41 31.85
N GLU A 112 -31.14 6.12 31.00
CA GLU A 112 -32.17 5.13 31.30
C GLU A 112 -31.68 3.68 31.04
N GLU A 113 -30.81 3.47 30.05
CA GLU A 113 -30.27 2.14 29.70
C GLU A 113 -29.06 1.76 30.58
N THR A 114 -28.19 2.71 30.94
CA THR A 114 -27.14 2.50 31.95
C THR A 114 -27.75 2.72 33.33
N GLY A 115 -28.54 1.75 33.79
CA GLY A 115 -29.15 1.78 35.12
C GLY A 115 -28.13 2.17 36.19
N GLU A 116 -28.19 3.44 36.63
CA GLU A 116 -27.49 3.95 37.80
C GLU A 116 -28.01 3.17 39.01
N ARG A 117 -27.36 2.04 39.29
CA ARG A 117 -27.48 1.36 40.57
C ARG A 117 -26.93 2.30 41.63
N ARG A 118 -27.82 3.07 42.25
CA ARG A 118 -27.61 3.70 43.55
C ARG A 118 -27.17 2.62 44.52
N TYR A 119 -25.89 2.57 44.86
CA TYR A 119 -25.45 1.85 46.05
C TYR A 119 -25.79 2.70 47.27
N SER A 120 -26.94 2.38 47.87
CA SER A 120 -27.28 2.76 49.24
C SER A 120 -26.76 1.65 50.17
N TRP A 121 -25.77 1.97 50.99
CA TRP A 121 -25.42 1.22 52.21
C TRP A 121 -24.98 2.31 53.20
N GLU A 122 -25.93 2.94 53.90
CA GLU A 122 -26.44 2.54 55.23
C GLU A 122 -25.30 2.44 56.25
N GLU A 123 -25.16 3.53 57.03
CA GLU A 123 -24.53 3.53 58.34
C GLU A 123 -25.10 2.38 59.17
N LYS A 124 -24.22 1.53 59.72
CA LYS A 124 -24.49 0.75 60.93
C LYS A 124 -23.17 0.24 61.51
N ASP A 125 -22.77 0.89 62.59
CA ASP A 125 -22.23 0.31 63.82
C ASP A 125 -21.35 -0.94 63.70
N ILE A 126 -20.03 -0.75 63.91
CA ILE A 126 -19.19 -1.33 64.98
C ILE A 126 -17.82 -0.64 64.96
#